data_AF-A0A821W7V1-F1
#
_entry.id   AF-A0A821W7V1-F1
#
_cell.length_a   1.000
_cell.length_b   1.000
_cell.length_c   1.000
_cell.angle_alpha   90.00
_cell.angle_beta   90.00
_cell.angle_gamma   90.00
#
_symmetry.space_group_name_H-M   'P 1'
#
loop_
_entity.id
_entity.type
_entity.pdbx_description
1 polymer ?
#
loop_
_entity_poly.entity_id
_entity_poly.type
_entity_poly.pdbx_seq_one_letter_code
_entity_poly.pdbx_strand_id
1 'polypeptide(L)' 'DADLIFKVIDYDRVGANELIGCVGIGAHFDGINYDHWYQMLEHPRVPITESYNLRETIPIITCSSPRTTHKIITPNNI' A
#
# COMPACT_ATOMS: atom_id res chain seq x y z
N ASP A 1 -1.37 13.49 0.54
CA ASP A 1 -1.26 12.04 0.77
C ASP A 1 0.19 11.62 0.86
N ALA A 2 0.44 10.61 1.68
CA ALA A 2 1.74 9.97 1.84
C ALA A 2 1.62 8.51 1.40
N ASP A 3 2.69 8.01 0.79
CA ASP A 3 2.82 6.64 0.33
C ASP A 3 4.09 6.03 0.94
N LEU A 4 4.06 4.73 1.20
CA LEU A 4 5.16 3.97 1.78
C LEU A 4 5.61 2.87 0.83
N ILE A 5 6.91 2.86 0.53
CA ILE A 5 7.55 1.81 -0.27
C ILE A 5 8.45 0.97 0.64
N PHE A 6 8.18 -0.32 0.70
CA PHE A 6 9.04 -1.29 1.35
C PHE A 6 9.91 -1.97 0.31
N LYS A 7 11.22 -2.04 0.57
CA LYS A 7 12.19 -2.74 -0.28
C LYS A 7 12.91 -3.78 0.56
N VAL A 8 12.97 -4.99 0.03
CA VAL A 8 13.79 -6.08 0.57
C VAL A 8 15.02 -6.16 -0.31
N ILE A 9 16.17 -5.95 0.32
CA ILE A 9 17.46 -5.81 -0.33
C ILE A 9 18.38 -6.89 0.24
N ASP A 10 19.06 -7.63 -0.64
CA ASP A 10 20.16 -8.50 -0.25
C ASP A 10 21.41 -7.65 0.03
N TYR A 11 21.99 -7.84 1.20
CA TYR A 11 23.11 -7.01 1.63
C TYR A 11 24.44 -7.69 1.30
N ASP A 12 25.25 -7.00 0.49
CA ASP A 12 26.60 -7.40 0.15
C ASP A 12 27.63 -6.54 0.87
N ARG A 13 28.63 -7.19 1.48
CA ARG A 13 29.68 -6.47 2.24
C ARG A 13 30.65 -5.69 1.34
N VAL A 14 30.89 -6.19 0.13
CA VAL A 14 31.89 -5.64 -0.81
C VAL A 14 31.23 -5.24 -2.13
N GLY A 15 30.22 -5.99 -2.56
CA GLY A 15 29.46 -5.74 -3.78
C GLY A 15 28.39 -4.65 -3.61
N ALA A 16 27.60 -4.44 -4.68
CA ALA A 16 26.42 -3.60 -4.62
C ALA A 16 25.23 -4.42 -4.12
N ASN A 17 24.47 -3.85 -3.19
CA ASN A 17 23.28 -4.53 -2.67
C ASN A 17 22.23 -4.76 -3.77
N GLU A 18 21.70 -5.97 -3.84
CA GLU A 18 20.73 -6.37 -4.86
C GLU A 18 19.28 -6.23 -4.35
N LEU A 19 18.35 -5.80 -5.22
CA LEU A 19 16.94 -5.78 -4.89
C LEU A 19 16.36 -7.20 -5.02
N ILE A 20 15.92 -7.78 -3.90
CA ILE A 20 15.13 -9.03 -3.91
C ILE A 20 13.70 -8.72 -4.36
N GLY A 21 13.13 -7.63 -3.86
CA GLY A 21 11.82 -7.17 -4.29
C GLY A 21 11.25 -6.06 -3.42
N CYS A 22 10.06 -5.57 -3.79
CA CYS A 22 9.44 -4.43 -3.13
C CYS A 22 7.92 -4.42 -3.23
N VAL A 23 7.29 -3.62 -2.38
CA VAL A 23 5.85 -3.38 -2.34
C VAL A 23 5.58 -1.91 -1.99
N GLY A 24 4.47 -1.38 -2.50
CA GLY A 24 4.01 -0.02 -2.23
C GLY A 24 2.65 -0.07 -1.57
N ILE A 25 2.46 0.72 -0.52
CA ILE A 25 1.27 0.79 0.33
C ILE A 25 0.93 2.27 0.51
N GLY A 26 -0.34 2.65 0.39
CA GLY A 26 -0.72 4.06 0.38
C GLY A 26 -1.99 4.34 -0.39
N ALA A 27 -2.39 5.62 -0.38
CA ALA A 27 -3.63 6.06 -1.01
C ALA A 27 -3.59 5.92 -2.54
N HIS A 28 -2.40 5.95 -3.16
CA HIS A 28 -2.27 5.88 -4.62
C HIS A 28 -2.03 4.46 -5.16
N PHE A 29 -2.10 3.43 -4.31
CA PHE A 29 -2.09 2.04 -4.74
C PHE A 29 -3.52 1.47 -4.81
N ASP A 30 -3.65 0.27 -5.35
CA ASP A 30 -4.93 -0.43 -5.50
C ASP A 30 -4.90 -1.80 -4.81
N GLY A 31 -6.11 -2.35 -4.59
CA GLY A 31 -6.30 -3.66 -3.97
C GLY A 31 -5.79 -3.70 -2.52
N ILE A 32 -5.17 -4.83 -2.16
CA ILE A 32 -4.71 -5.08 -0.78
C ILE A 32 -3.78 -3.99 -0.22
N ASN A 33 -3.01 -3.32 -1.08
CA ASN A 33 -2.11 -2.25 -0.69
C ASN A 33 -2.85 -0.99 -0.20
N TYR A 34 -3.98 -0.67 -0.84
CA TYR A 34 -4.86 0.40 -0.40
C TYR A 34 -5.69 -0.01 0.81
N ASP A 35 -6.26 -1.21 0.77
CA ASP A 35 -7.15 -1.70 1.82
C ASP A 35 -6.41 -1.79 3.16
N HIS A 36 -5.18 -2.32 3.18
CA HIS A 36 -4.38 -2.37 4.39
C HIS A 36 -3.97 -0.96 4.87
N TRP A 37 -3.58 -0.06 3.95
CA TRP A 37 -3.31 1.35 4.32
C TRP A 37 -4.52 1.99 4.99
N TYR A 38 -5.71 1.78 4.42
CA TYR A 38 -6.96 2.30 4.94
C TYR A 38 -7.30 1.71 6.31
N GLN A 39 -7.15 0.39 6.49
CA GLN A 39 -7.35 -0.27 7.79
C GLN A 39 -6.42 0.25 8.89
N MET A 40 -5.16 0.53 8.56
CA MET A 40 -4.21 1.14 9.52
C MET A 40 -4.67 2.53 9.98
N LEU A 41 -5.26 3.33 9.08
CA LEU A 41 -5.77 4.66 9.40
C LEU A 41 -7.07 4.60 10.22
N GLU A 42 -7.94 3.63 9.96
CA GLU A 42 -9.17 3.43 10.73
C GLU A 42 -8.91 2.95 12.17
N HIS A 43 -7.79 2.27 12.43
CA HIS A 43 -7.48 1.66 13.73
C HIS A 43 -6.18 2.24 14.35
N PRO A 44 -6.19 3.49 14.83
CA PRO A 44 -4.99 4.13 15.36
C PRO A 44 -4.46 3.39 16.60
N ARG A 45 -3.14 3.13 16.60
CA ARG A 45 -2.40 2.39 17.65
C ARG A 45 -2.76 0.90 17.76
N VAL A 46 -3.53 0.37 16.82
CA VAL A 46 -3.73 -1.07 16.68
C VAL A 46 -2.82 -1.56 15.55
N PRO A 47 -1.93 -2.53 15.79
CA PRO A 47 -1.13 -3.10 14.72
C PRO A 47 -2.02 -3.91 13.78
N ILE A 48 -1.95 -3.61 12.48
CA ILE A 48 -2.57 -4.41 11.42
C ILE A 48 -1.46 -5.20 10.73
N THR A 49 -1.69 -6.49 10.49
CA THR A 49 -0.71 -7.41 9.89
C THR A 49 -1.28 -8.00 8.62
N GLU A 50 -0.53 -7.90 7.52
CA GLU A 50 -0.87 -8.53 6.24
C GLU A 50 0.37 -9.08 5.56
N SER A 51 0.16 -10.09 4.71
CA SER A 51 1.22 -10.70 3.90
C SER A 51 1.20 -10.17 2.47
N TYR A 52 2.39 -9.88 1.94
CA TYR A 52 2.55 -9.30 0.61
C TYR A 52 3.46 -10.14 -0.27
N ASN A 53 3.10 -10.27 -1.54
CA ASN A 53 3.99 -10.79 -2.56
C ASN A 53 4.88 -9.64 -3.08
N LEU A 54 6.19 -9.83 -3.01
CA LEU A 54 7.15 -8.83 -3.47
C LEU A 54 7.20 -8.79 -5.00
N ARG A 55 7.36 -7.59 -5.56
CA ARG A 55 7.59 -7.37 -6.99
C ARG A 55 9.06 -7.07 -7.26
N GLU A 56 9.54 -7.50 -8.41
CA GLU A 56 10.92 -7.27 -8.86
C GLU A 56 11.22 -5.79 -9.16
N THR A 57 10.18 -4.98 -9.38
CA THR A 57 10.32 -3.56 -9.74
C THR A 57 9.65 -2.64 -8.75
N ILE A 58 10.29 -1.49 -8.48
CA ILE A 58 9.76 -0.43 -7.63
C ILE A 58 8.38 -0.02 -8.18
N PRO A 59 7.31 -0.15 -7.39
CA PRO A 59 5.98 0.13 -7.89
C PRO A 59 5.89 1.61 -8.25
N ILE A 60 5.57 1.85 -9.52
CA ILE A 60 5.31 3.19 -10.04
C ILE A 60 3.98 3.63 -9.45
N ILE A 61 3.93 4.84 -8.87
CA ILE A 61 2.68 5.43 -8.39
C ILE A 61 1.82 5.73 -9.62
N THR A 62 0.94 4.80 -9.98
CA THR A 62 -0.03 5.00 -11.04
C THR A 62 -1.26 5.67 -10.43
N CYS A 63 -1.27 7.00 -10.41
CA CYS A 63 -2.52 7.74 -10.21
C CYS A 63 -3.38 7.52 -11.46
N SER A 64 -4.18 6.46 -11.47
CA SER A 64 -5.12 6.22 -12.57
C SER A 64 -6.45 5.69 -12.04
N SER A 65 -7.16 6.51 -11.25
CA SER A 65 -8.61 6.63 -11.40
C SER A 65 -9.15 7.83 -10.61
N PRO A 66 -10.13 8.60 -11.13
CA PRO A 66 -10.91 9.52 -10.32
C PRO A 66 -11.69 8.69 -9.31
N ARG A 67 -11.28 8.75 -8.04
CA ARG A 67 -11.93 8.00 -6.95
C ARG A 67 -13.38 8.44 -6.88
N THR A 68 -14.28 7.61 -7.42
CA THR A 68 -15.72 7.79 -7.30
C THR A 68 -16.01 7.83 -5.81
N THR A 69 -16.51 8.97 -5.34
CA THR A 69 -17.08 9.17 -4.02
C THR A 69 -17.84 7.91 -3.61
N HIS A 70 -17.36 7.24 -2.56
CA HIS A 70 -18.16 6.26 -1.85
C HIS A 70 -19.49 6.93 -1.56
N LYS A 71 -20.56 6.48 -2.25
CA LYS A 71 -21.91 6.94 -1.98
C LYS A 71 -22.13 6.72 -0.50
N ILE A 72 -22.28 7.81 0.25
CA ILE A 72 -22.83 7.77 1.60
C ILE A 72 -24.18 7.09 1.43
N ILE A 73 -24.27 5.83 1.84
CA ILE A 73 -25.53 5.14 2.02
C ILE A 73 -26.18 5.90 3.17
N THR A 74 -27.05 6.86 2.85
CA THR A 74 -28.01 7.36 3.82
C THR A 74 -28.88 6.17 4.23
N PRO A 75 -28.99 5.84 5.52
CA PRO A 75 -29.96 4.86 5.94
C PRO A 75 -31.34 5.45 5.69
N ASN A 76 -32.16 4.69 4.97
CA ASN A 76 -33.62 4.62 5.06
C ASN A 76 -34.32 5.80 5.74
N ASN A 77 -35.08 6.58 4.98
CA ASN A 77 -36.27 7.24 5.51
C ASN A 77 -37.48 6.72 4.73
N ILE A 78 -38.36 6.05 5.48
CA ILE A 78 -39.76 5.75 5.16
C ILE A 78 -40.50 7.04 4.82
#